data_AF-A0A9D4KNJ4-F1
#
_entry.id   AF-A0A9D4KNJ4-F1
#
_cell.length_a   1.000
_cell.length_b   1.000
_cell.length_c   1.000
_cell.angle_alpha   90.00
_cell.angle_beta   90.00
_cell.angle_gamma   90.00
#
_symmetry.space_group_name_H-M   'P 1'
#
loop_
_entity.id
_entity.type
_entity.pdbx_description
1 polymer ?
#
loop_
_entity_poly.entity_id
_entity_poly.type
_entity_poly.pdbx_seq_one_letter_code
_entity_poly.pdbx_strand_id
1 'polypeptide(L)' 'MISMYSMGGAIAVHTAVGGMIPSLAGLIVIDVVEGTALEALTSMQSFLRGRPKVFKSMEHAIEWW' A
#
# COMPACT_ATOMS: atom_id res chain seq x y z
N MET A 1 -11.39 11.27 -9.97
CA MET A 1 -11.53 9.90 -9.43
C MET A 1 -10.14 9.41 -9.06
N ILE A 2 -9.95 8.84 -7.87
CA ILE A 2 -8.66 8.31 -7.39
C ILE A 2 -8.81 6.81 -7.17
N SER A 3 -7.81 6.03 -7.60
CA SER A 3 -7.71 4.59 -7.35
C SER A 3 -6.39 4.29 -6.65
N MET A 4 -6.45 3.76 -5.44
CA MET A 4 -5.26 3.44 -4.63
C MET A 4 -5.38 2.06 -3.97
N TYR A 5 -4.25 1.38 -3.83
CA TYR A 5 -4.13 0.02 -3.29
C TYR A 5 -3.54 0.01 -1.88
N SER A 6 -4.03 -0.89 -1.03
CA SER A 6 -3.50 -1.16 0.31
C SER A 6 -3.30 0.14 1.13
N MET A 7 -2.12 0.40 1.69
CA MET A 7 -1.83 1.63 2.46
C MET A 7 -2.18 2.92 1.69
N GLY A 8 -1.98 2.96 0.37
CA GLY A 8 -2.36 4.11 -0.45
C GLY A 8 -3.86 4.39 -0.41
N GLY A 9 -4.68 3.34 -0.28
CA GLY A 9 -6.13 3.43 -0.09
C GLY A 9 -6.51 4.14 1.21
N ALA A 10 -5.86 3.82 2.32
CA ALA A 10 -6.11 4.46 3.61
C ALA A 10 -5.79 5.96 3.57
N ILE A 11 -4.67 6.34 2.95
CA ILE A 11 -4.28 7.75 2.76
C ILE A 11 -5.30 8.47 1.86
N ALA A 12 -5.75 7.83 0.79
CA ALA A 12 -6.74 8.41 -0.12
C ALA A 12 -8.10 8.63 0.57
N VAL A 13 -8.53 7.72 1.45
CA VAL A 13 -9.73 7.92 2.30
C VAL A 13 -9.53 9.11 3.23
N HIS A 14 -8.40 9.19 3.93
CA HIS A 14 -8.13 10.29 4.86
C HIS A 14 -8.09 11.65 4.15
N THR A 15 -7.53 11.68 2.94
CA THR A 15 -7.45 12.87 2.08
C THR A 15 -8.83 13.30 1.57
N ALA A 16 -9.67 12.33 1.21
CA ALA A 16 -11.05 12.57 0.79
C ALA A 16 -11.91 13.11 1.95
N VAL A 17 -11.83 12.49 3.13
CA VAL A 17 -12.54 12.93 4.34
C VAL A 17 -12.10 14.33 4.78
N GLY A 18 -10.80 14.62 4.67
CA GLY A 18 -10.26 15.95 4.95
C GLY A 18 -10.62 17.03 3.93
N GLY A 19 -11.37 16.71 2.86
CA GLY A 19 -11.76 17.66 1.82
C GLY A 19 -10.59 18.27 1.06
N MET A 20 -9.40 17.64 1.11
CA MET A 20 -8.16 18.20 0.56
C MET A 20 -8.15 18.22 -0.98
N ILE A 21 -9.13 17.57 -1.61
CA ILE A 21 -9.28 17.52 -3.07
C ILE A 21 -10.70 18.02 -3.41
N PRO A 22 -10.88 19.33 -3.64
CA PRO A 22 -12.19 19.94 -3.89
C PRO A 22 -12.91 19.41 -5.13
N SER A 23 -12.16 18.87 -6.10
CA SER A 23 -12.70 18.29 -7.35
C SER A 23 -12.85 16.76 -7.28
N LEU A 24 -12.86 16.17 -6.08
CA LEU A 24 -12.96 14.73 -5.93
C LEU A 24 -14.36 14.22 -6.27
N ALA A 25 -14.52 13.64 -7.46
CA ALA A 25 -15.77 13.05 -7.91
C ALA A 25 -16.03 11.60 -7.39
N GLY A 26 -15.01 10.93 -6.82
CA GLY A 26 -15.14 9.55 -6.36
C GLY A 26 -13.79 8.91 -5.99
N LEU A 27 -13.85 7.91 -5.11
CA LEU A 27 -12.69 7.19 -4.56
C LEU A 27 -12.93 5.68 -4.68
N ILE A 28 -11.93 4.96 -5.22
CA ILE A 28 -11.90 3.50 -5.27
C ILE A 28 -10.71 3.04 -4.44
N VAL A 29 -10.97 2.13 -3.50
CA VAL A 29 -9.96 1.54 -2.63
C VAL A 29 -9.90 0.04 -2.90
N ILE A 30 -8.70 -0.46 -3.21
CA ILE A 30 -8.48 -1.87 -3.53
C ILE A 30 -7.69 -2.52 -2.40
N ASP A 31 -8.22 -3.63 -1.88
CA ASP A 31 -7.57 -4.50 -0.87
C ASP A 31 -7.24 -3.78 0.45
N VAL A 32 -8.21 -3.02 0.96
CA VAL A 32 -8.15 -2.42 2.29
C VAL A 32 -9.38 -2.84 3.07
N VAL A 33 -9.18 -3.76 4.01
CA VAL A 33 -10.15 -4.10 5.06
C VAL A 33 -9.42 -3.94 6.38
N GLU A 34 -9.96 -3.13 7.29
CA GLU A 34 -9.26 -2.71 8.51
C GLU A 34 -8.73 -3.88 9.34
N GLY A 35 -9.55 -4.93 9.54
CA GLY A 35 -9.16 -6.13 10.30
C GLY A 35 -8.03 -6.91 9.63
N THR A 36 -8.13 -7.19 8.33
CA THR A 36 -7.09 -7.94 7.61
C THR A 36 -5.83 -7.10 7.40
N ALA A 37 -5.93 -5.78 7.37
CA ALA A 37 -4.78 -4.89 7.29
C ALA A 37 -3.90 -4.97 8.54
N LEU A 38 -4.48 -5.06 9.74
CA LEU A 38 -3.75 -5.21 11.00
C LEU A 38 -3.04 -6.57 11.10
N GLU A 39 -3.72 -7.64 10.70
CA GLU A 39 -3.15 -9.00 10.67
C GLU A 39 -2.04 -9.10 9.61
N ALA A 40 -2.30 -8.60 8.40
CA ALA A 40 -1.33 -8.56 7.32
C ALA A 40 -0.12 -7.69 7.67
N LEU A 41 -0.28 -6.59 8.40
CA LEU A 41 0.84 -5.73 8.80
C LEU A 41 1.85 -6.49 9.66
N THR A 42 1.38 -7.32 10.58
CA THR A 42 2.25 -8.13 11.46
C THR A 42 3.03 -9.18 10.65
N SER A 43 2.37 -9.87 9.71
CA SER A 43 3.06 -10.82 8.82
C SER A 43 4.00 -10.12 7.85
N MET A 44 3.63 -8.94 7.35
CA MET A 44 4.43 -8.12 6.44
C MET A 44 5.71 -7.62 7.09
N GLN A 45 5.71 -7.28 8.38
CA GLN A 45 6.96 -6.93 9.06
C GLN A 45 7.97 -8.07 9.04
N SER A 46 7.52 -9.30 9.29
CA SER A 46 8.37 -10.49 9.23
C SER A 46 8.87 -10.75 7.81
N PHE A 47 7.99 -10.64 6.82
CA PHE A 47 8.35 -10.79 5.41
C PHE A 47 9.37 -9.73 4.95
N LEU A 48 9.14 -8.45 5.26
CA LEU A 48 10.04 -7.34 4.92
C LEU A 48 11.42 -7.50 5.55
N ARG A 49 11.50 -8.00 6.80
CA ARG A 49 12.78 -8.30 7.47
C ARG A 49 13.54 -9.45 6.82
N GLY A 50 12.84 -10.40 6.19
CA GLY A 50 13.44 -11.51 5.47
C GLY A 50 14.00 -11.15 4.09
N ARG A 51 13.77 -9.92 3.61
CA ARG A 51 14.22 -9.51 2.27
C ARG A 51 15.72 -9.27 2.22
N PRO A 52 16.38 -9.57 1.09
CA PRO A 52 17.75 -9.14 0.85
C PRO A 52 17.86 -7.62 1.05
N LYS A 53 18.86 -7.18 1.83
CA LYS A 53 19.12 -5.75 2.06
C LYS A 53 19.72 -5.06 0.84
N VAL A 54 20.39 -5.83 -0.01
CA VAL A 54 21.09 -5.36 -1.20
C VAL A 54 20.98 -6.44 -2.27
N PHE A 55 20.76 -6.04 -3.51
CA PHE A 55 20.87 -6.90 -4.68
C PHE A 55 22.13 -6.54 -5.46
N LYS A 56 22.71 -7.52 -6.15
CA LYS A 56 23.94 -7.32 -6.93
C LYS A 56 23.72 -6.50 -8.20
N SER A 57 22.52 -6.57 -8.77
CA SER A 57 22.09 -5.80 -9.94
C SER A 57 20.56 -5.65 -9.95
N MET A 58 20.04 -4.81 -10.86
CA MET A 58 18.59 -4.64 -11.04
C MET A 58 17.92 -5.94 -11.50
N GLU A 59 18.57 -6.69 -12.38
CA GLU A 59 18.06 -7.96 -12.92
C GLU A 59 17.86 -8.99 -11.81
N HIS A 60 18.80 -9.09 -10.87
CA HIS A 60 18.68 -9.97 -9.71
C HIS A 60 17.56 -9.53 -8.76
N ALA A 61 17.31 -8.22 -8.65
CA ALA A 61 16.18 -7.72 -7.87
C ALA A 61 14.86 -8.12 -8.54
N ILE A 62 14.75 -7.97 -9.86
CA ILE A 62 13.55 -8.35 -10.63
C ILE A 62 13.30 -9.86 -10.54
N GLU A 63 14.32 -10.70 -10.64
CA GLU A 63 14.17 -12.16 -10.51
C GLU A 63 13.72 -12.61 -9.11
N TRP A 64 14.09 -11.86 -8.07
CA TRP A 64 13.70 -12.17 -6.69
C TRP A 64 12.24 -11.83 -6.38
N TRP A 65 11.64 -10.90 -7.13
CA TRP A 65 10.26 -10.41 -6.92
C TRP A 65 9.21 -11.30 -7.56
#